data_AF-A0A5C1HJY4-F1
#
_entry.id   AF-A0A5C1HJY4-F1
#
_cell.length_a   1.000
_cell.length_b   1.000
_cell.length_c   1.000
_cell.angle_alpha   90.00
_cell.angle_beta   90.00
_cell.angle_gamma   90.00
#
_symmetry.space_group_name_H-M   'P 1'
#
loop_
_entity.id
_entity.type
_entity.pdbx_description
1 polymer ?
#
loop_
_entity_poly.entity_id
_entity_poly.type
_entity_poly.pdbx_seq_one_letter_code
_entity_poly.pdbx_strand_id
1 'polypeptide(L)'
;MIIKKINTNLLLMSKCNLVFIILIILSVKSTFSFAQLPVQVRSGLIDINDGTIGKPNANKYSALTDSLDKNLKTHPNDTSSLFFRAVLYLSFNKVMVNPDLGNKIAFNNLIIAKNMAEKAITLKMQNFYLKVLRAEIYRELSFRLGGDESWKFNSKQIADRRKQFNQYKELANKYYDELAVLDNGNAYDYQKLKVTNKYPL
;
A
#
# COMPACT_ATOMS: atom_id res chain seq x y z
N MET A 1 -52.09 34.05 49.30
CA MET A 1 -51.98 33.55 47.92
C MET A 1 -50.51 33.64 47.49
N ILE A 2 -49.71 32.60 47.75
CA ILE A 2 -48.28 32.57 47.38
C ILE A 2 -48.14 31.60 46.21
N ILE A 3 -47.84 32.16 45.04
CA ILE A 3 -47.75 31.42 43.77
C ILE A 3 -46.38 30.74 43.68
N LYS A 4 -46.45 29.41 43.51
CA LYS A 4 -45.46 28.50 42.92
C LYS A 4 -44.41 29.22 42.04
N LYS A 5 -43.16 29.29 42.52
CA LYS A 5 -42.00 29.64 41.70
C LYS A 5 -40.85 28.65 41.93
N ILE A 6 -41.15 27.37 41.75
CA ILE A 6 -40.15 26.30 41.73
C ILE A 6 -40.59 25.36 40.60
N ASN A 7 -39.92 25.41 39.45
CA ASN A 7 -39.74 24.26 38.54
C ASN A 7 -39.16 24.56 37.15
N THR A 8 -38.58 25.74 36.89
CA THR A 8 -37.93 25.98 35.58
C THR A 8 -36.45 25.55 35.56
N ASN A 9 -35.72 25.70 36.68
CA ASN A 9 -34.28 25.39 36.71
C ASN A 9 -33.96 23.89 36.77
N LEU A 10 -34.83 23.08 37.40
CA LEU A 10 -34.63 21.63 37.49
C LEU A 10 -34.82 20.92 36.13
N LEU A 11 -35.69 21.47 35.28
CA LEU A 11 -36.01 20.93 33.96
C LEU A 11 -34.94 21.28 32.91
N LEU A 12 -34.20 22.38 33.10
CA LEU A 12 -33.07 22.77 32.26
C LEU A 12 -31.80 21.93 32.57
N MET A 13 -31.51 21.66 33.85
CA MET A 13 -30.35 20.83 34.24
C MET A 13 -30.46 19.37 33.75
N SER A 14 -31.68 18.80 33.73
CA SER A 14 -31.93 17.44 33.21
C SER A 14 -31.64 17.31 31.70
N LYS A 15 -31.98 18.33 30.91
CA LYS A 15 -31.76 18.34 29.45
C LYS A 15 -30.29 18.53 29.07
N CYS A 16 -29.55 19.35 29.82
CA CYS A 16 -28.10 19.54 29.61
C CYS A 16 -27.32 18.24 29.84
N ASN A 17 -27.68 17.44 30.84
CA ASN A 17 -27.02 16.15 31.11
C ASN A 17 -27.28 15.13 30.00
N LEU A 18 -28.49 15.10 29.42
CA LEU A 18 -28.80 14.18 28.32
C LEU A 18 -28.01 14.51 27.05
N VAL A 19 -27.89 15.80 26.71
CA VAL A 19 -27.09 16.26 25.55
C VAL A 19 -25.61 15.95 25.74
N PHE A 20 -25.09 16.14 26.96
CA PHE A 20 -23.70 15.84 27.29
C PHE A 20 -23.40 14.33 27.23
N ILE A 21 -24.31 13.48 27.72
CA ILE A 21 -24.21 12.02 27.61
C ILE A 21 -24.27 11.58 26.14
N ILE A 22 -25.15 12.17 25.31
CA ILE A 22 -25.23 11.88 23.88
C ILE A 22 -23.93 12.28 23.16
N LEU A 23 -23.33 13.43 23.49
CA LEU A 23 -22.03 13.89 22.96
C LEU A 23 -20.87 12.96 23.36
N ILE A 24 -20.87 12.46 24.60
CA ILE A 24 -19.88 11.46 25.06
C ILE A 24 -20.07 10.14 24.30
N ILE A 25 -21.31 9.67 24.13
CA ILE A 25 -21.58 8.42 23.39
C ILE A 25 -21.21 8.56 21.90
N LEU A 26 -21.47 9.72 21.29
CA LEU A 26 -21.05 10.02 19.90
C LEU A 26 -19.54 10.10 19.74
N SER A 27 -18.82 10.67 20.71
CA SER A 27 -17.35 10.77 20.69
C SER A 27 -16.64 9.44 21.02
N VAL A 28 -17.26 8.54 21.79
CA VAL A 28 -16.75 7.19 22.04
C VAL A 28 -16.98 6.27 20.82
N LYS A 29 -18.02 6.52 20.01
CA LYS A 29 -18.23 5.78 18.76
C LYS A 29 -17.31 6.20 17.62
N SER A 30 -16.73 7.41 17.65
CA SER A 30 -15.82 7.89 16.61
C SER A 30 -14.38 7.34 16.71
N THR A 31 -14.04 6.61 17.78
CA THR A 31 -12.64 6.18 18.04
C THR A 31 -12.30 4.76 17.60
N PHE A 32 -13.22 4.03 16.96
CA PHE A 32 -12.92 2.70 16.41
C PHE A 32 -13.29 2.60 14.93
N SER A 33 -12.62 3.41 14.10
CA SER A 33 -12.53 3.15 12.67
C SER A 33 -11.28 2.31 12.40
N PHE A 34 -11.41 0.99 12.35
CA PHE A 34 -10.37 0.06 11.88
C PHE A 34 -10.22 0.08 10.34
N ALA A 35 -10.62 1.16 9.67
CA ALA A 35 -10.93 1.13 8.23
C ALA A 35 -9.72 1.20 7.29
N GLN A 36 -8.52 1.49 7.78
CA GLN A 36 -7.32 1.61 6.95
C GLN A 36 -6.40 0.41 7.17
N LEU A 37 -5.99 -0.23 6.06
CA LEU A 37 -5.03 -1.34 6.08
C LEU A 37 -3.77 -0.89 6.85
N PRO A 38 -3.40 -1.54 7.96
CA PRO A 38 -2.23 -1.13 8.72
C PRO A 38 -0.99 -1.40 7.88
N VAL A 39 -0.24 -0.37 7.57
CA VAL A 39 0.97 -0.43 6.75
C VAL A 39 2.15 0.11 7.56
N GLN A 40 3.30 -0.52 7.44
CA GLN A 40 4.55 -0.06 8.03
C GLN A 40 5.70 -0.19 7.03
N VAL A 41 6.81 0.49 7.32
CA VAL A 41 8.09 0.25 6.64
C VAL A 41 8.99 -0.54 7.57
N ARG A 42 9.54 -1.65 7.07
CA ARG A 42 10.49 -2.51 7.80
C ARG A 42 11.66 -2.81 6.88
N SER A 43 12.87 -2.47 7.33
CA SER A 43 14.09 -2.67 6.55
C SER A 43 14.00 -2.10 5.12
N GLY A 44 13.42 -0.90 5.01
CA GLY A 44 13.21 -0.18 3.75
C GLY A 44 12.09 -0.72 2.83
N LEU A 45 11.39 -1.79 3.22
CA LEU A 45 10.28 -2.40 2.46
C LEU A 45 8.93 -2.06 3.10
N ILE A 46 7.88 -2.03 2.29
CA ILE A 46 6.51 -1.83 2.75
C ILE A 46 5.86 -3.17 3.12
N ASP A 47 5.30 -3.24 4.33
CA ASP A 47 4.62 -4.45 4.82
C ASP A 47 3.27 -4.11 5.47
N ILE A 48 2.37 -5.09 5.45
CA ILE A 48 1.10 -5.02 6.18
C ILE A 48 1.38 -5.36 7.65
N ASN A 49 1.06 -4.43 8.56
CA ASN A 49 1.29 -4.57 10.00
C ASN A 49 0.08 -5.17 10.72
N ASP A 50 -0.23 -6.43 10.43
CA ASP A 50 -1.43 -7.10 10.97
C ASP A 50 -1.12 -8.37 11.79
N GLY A 51 0.14 -8.51 12.22
CA GLY A 51 0.63 -9.63 13.00
C GLY A 51 0.86 -10.93 12.22
N THR A 52 0.64 -10.94 10.89
CA THR A 52 0.88 -12.15 10.08
C THR A 52 2.38 -12.40 9.93
N ILE A 53 2.83 -13.59 10.35
CA ILE A 53 4.21 -14.05 10.15
C ILE A 53 4.27 -14.90 8.87
N GLY A 54 5.19 -14.57 7.97
CA GLY A 54 5.39 -15.34 6.73
C GLY A 54 4.51 -14.89 5.57
N LYS A 55 3.89 -15.83 4.87
CA LYS A 55 3.12 -15.55 3.64
C LYS A 55 1.76 -14.91 3.99
N PRO A 56 1.44 -13.72 3.47
CA PRO A 56 0.16 -13.09 3.72
C PRO A 56 -0.98 -13.91 3.10
N ASN A 57 -2.09 -14.05 3.83
CA ASN A 57 -3.26 -14.81 3.39
C ASN A 57 -4.24 -13.91 2.64
N ALA A 58 -4.36 -14.08 1.32
CA ALA A 58 -5.27 -13.28 0.50
C ALA A 58 -6.74 -13.34 0.97
N ASN A 59 -7.18 -14.48 1.51
CA ASN A 59 -8.55 -14.65 2.00
C ASN A 59 -8.86 -13.76 3.21
N LYS A 60 -7.83 -13.39 4.01
CA LYS A 60 -7.98 -12.48 5.14
C LYS A 60 -8.41 -11.07 4.70
N TYR A 61 -8.11 -10.70 3.46
CA TYR A 61 -8.35 -9.36 2.93
C TYR A 61 -9.38 -9.34 1.80
N SER A 62 -10.17 -10.40 1.62
CA SER A 62 -11.18 -10.48 0.54
C SER A 62 -12.20 -9.33 0.64
N ALA A 63 -12.79 -9.13 1.82
CA ALA A 63 -13.76 -8.05 2.05
C ALA A 63 -13.18 -6.65 1.82
N LEU A 64 -11.93 -6.43 2.24
CA LEU A 64 -11.23 -5.16 1.98
C LEU A 64 -10.98 -5.00 0.47
N THR A 65 -10.53 -6.06 -0.20
CA THR A 65 -10.27 -6.05 -1.65
C THR A 65 -11.54 -5.72 -2.42
N ASP A 66 -12.66 -6.36 -2.10
CA ASP A 66 -13.96 -6.10 -2.74
C ASP A 66 -14.42 -4.65 -2.52
N SER A 67 -14.22 -4.12 -1.31
CA SER A 67 -14.54 -2.74 -0.98
C SER A 67 -13.69 -1.74 -1.79
N LEU A 68 -12.37 -1.97 -1.87
CA LEU A 68 -11.44 -1.15 -2.65
C LEU A 68 -11.77 -1.21 -4.15
N ASP A 69 -12.04 -2.40 -4.67
CA ASP A 69 -12.37 -2.61 -6.09
C ASP A 69 -13.72 -1.95 -6.44
N LYS A 70 -14.71 -2.02 -5.54
CA LYS A 70 -15.97 -1.29 -5.68
C LYS A 70 -15.73 0.22 -5.70
N ASN A 71 -14.92 0.73 -4.78
CA ASN A 71 -14.64 2.17 -4.71
C ASN A 71 -13.86 2.67 -5.94
N LEU A 72 -12.89 1.91 -6.44
CA LEU A 72 -12.15 2.27 -7.64
C LEU A 72 -12.99 2.22 -8.91
N LYS A 73 -14.06 1.42 -8.94
CA LYS A 73 -15.04 1.45 -10.04
C LYS A 73 -15.86 2.74 -10.05
N THR A 74 -16.26 3.24 -8.89
CA THR A 74 -17.08 4.47 -8.77
C THR A 74 -16.23 5.74 -8.73
N HIS A 75 -15.05 5.67 -8.12
CA HIS A 75 -14.11 6.76 -7.87
C HIS A 75 -12.70 6.34 -8.33
N PRO A 76 -12.45 6.27 -9.65
CA PRO A 76 -11.20 5.73 -10.19
C PRO A 76 -9.95 6.53 -9.83
N ASN A 77 -10.13 7.76 -9.31
CA ASN A 77 -9.05 8.66 -8.90
C ASN A 77 -8.91 8.73 -7.37
N ASP A 78 -9.59 7.87 -6.60
CA ASP A 78 -9.39 7.78 -5.17
C ASP A 78 -7.98 7.25 -4.85
N THR A 79 -7.10 8.14 -4.43
CA THR A 79 -5.67 7.83 -4.25
C THR A 79 -5.42 6.88 -3.10
N SER A 80 -6.24 6.92 -2.05
CA SER A 80 -6.19 5.98 -0.93
C SER A 80 -6.48 4.55 -1.38
N SER A 81 -7.53 4.35 -2.19
CA SER A 81 -7.88 3.04 -2.71
C SER A 81 -6.85 2.52 -3.70
N LEU A 82 -6.31 3.39 -4.56
CA LEU A 82 -5.19 3.04 -5.44
C LEU A 82 -3.98 2.57 -4.63
N PHE A 83 -3.61 3.30 -3.57
CA PHE A 83 -2.50 2.97 -2.70
C PHE A 83 -2.71 1.62 -2.00
N PHE A 84 -3.80 1.44 -1.24
CA PHE A 84 -4.04 0.21 -0.49
C PHE A 84 -4.20 -1.01 -1.39
N ARG A 85 -4.84 -0.85 -2.55
CA ARG A 85 -4.97 -1.95 -3.50
C ARG A 85 -3.64 -2.36 -4.12
N ALA A 86 -2.76 -1.40 -4.38
CA ALA A 86 -1.39 -1.65 -4.83
C ALA A 86 -0.55 -2.36 -3.76
N VAL A 87 -0.69 -1.99 -2.48
CA VAL A 87 -0.03 -2.69 -1.35
C VAL A 87 -0.44 -4.16 -1.30
N LEU A 88 -1.74 -4.46 -1.45
CA LEU A 88 -2.23 -5.84 -1.48
C LEU A 88 -1.67 -6.62 -2.69
N TYR A 89 -1.68 -6.02 -3.88
CA TYR A 89 -1.08 -6.65 -5.06
C TYR A 89 0.41 -6.96 -4.86
N LEU A 90 1.20 -6.01 -4.34
CA LEU A 90 2.61 -6.26 -4.02
C LEU A 90 2.75 -7.41 -3.01
N SER A 91 2.03 -7.32 -1.90
CA SER A 91 2.14 -8.26 -0.77
C SER A 91 1.90 -9.70 -1.18
N PHE A 92 0.92 -9.95 -2.06
CA PHE A 92 0.60 -11.30 -2.54
C PHE A 92 1.45 -11.76 -3.72
N ASN A 93 2.25 -10.88 -4.34
CA ASN A 93 2.95 -11.16 -5.59
C ASN A 93 4.47 -10.88 -5.54
N LYS A 94 5.04 -10.55 -4.38
CA LYS A 94 6.51 -10.50 -4.19
C LYS A 94 7.17 -11.86 -4.39
N VAL A 95 8.45 -11.87 -4.77
CA VAL A 95 9.23 -13.09 -5.05
C VAL A 95 9.28 -14.01 -3.84
N MET A 96 9.37 -13.47 -2.62
CA MET A 96 9.31 -14.25 -1.38
C MET A 96 8.01 -15.07 -1.23
N VAL A 97 6.90 -14.59 -1.82
CA VAL A 97 5.57 -15.21 -1.72
C VAL A 97 5.25 -16.12 -2.90
N ASN A 98 5.75 -15.77 -4.08
CA ASN A 98 5.72 -16.60 -5.29
C ASN A 98 7.13 -16.67 -5.86
N PRO A 99 7.92 -17.72 -5.55
CA PRO A 99 9.34 -17.78 -5.91
C PRO A 99 9.60 -18.02 -7.40
N ASP A 100 8.64 -18.55 -8.14
CA ASP A 100 8.76 -18.73 -9.59
C ASP A 100 8.85 -17.37 -10.31
N LEU A 101 10.04 -17.04 -10.81
CA LEU A 101 10.30 -15.79 -11.53
C LEU A 101 9.49 -15.71 -12.84
N GLY A 102 9.24 -16.86 -13.49
CA GLY A 102 8.48 -16.96 -14.73
C GLY A 102 6.96 -16.86 -14.57
N ASN A 103 6.46 -16.69 -13.33
CA ASN A 103 5.05 -16.63 -13.03
C ASN A 103 4.39 -15.37 -13.64
N LYS A 104 3.69 -15.58 -14.76
CA LYS A 104 3.00 -14.52 -15.51
C LYS A 104 1.90 -13.81 -14.70
N ILE A 105 1.19 -14.54 -13.84
CA ILE A 105 0.11 -13.97 -13.02
C ILE A 105 0.70 -13.00 -12.00
N ALA A 106 1.77 -13.42 -11.30
CA ALA A 106 2.46 -12.56 -10.35
C ALA A 106 3.04 -11.31 -11.03
N PHE A 107 3.66 -11.47 -12.21
CA PHE A 107 4.14 -10.33 -12.99
C PHE A 107 3.02 -9.36 -13.37
N ASN A 108 1.90 -9.85 -13.91
CA ASN A 108 0.78 -9.00 -14.31
C ASN A 108 0.16 -8.26 -13.11
N ASN A 109 0.03 -8.94 -11.96
CA ASN A 109 -0.44 -8.32 -10.72
C ASN A 109 0.50 -7.19 -10.25
N LEU A 110 1.81 -7.37 -10.36
CA LEU A 110 2.78 -6.31 -10.06
C LEU A 110 2.70 -5.14 -11.05
N ILE A 111 2.39 -5.40 -12.33
CA ILE A 111 2.11 -4.33 -13.31
C ILE A 111 0.86 -3.54 -12.92
N ILE A 112 -0.19 -4.21 -12.44
CA ILE A 112 -1.39 -3.53 -11.93
C ILE A 112 -1.02 -2.66 -10.72
N ALA A 113 -0.25 -3.21 -9.76
CA ALA A 113 0.23 -2.45 -8.59
C ALA A 113 1.01 -1.20 -9.01
N LYS A 114 1.94 -1.35 -9.97
CA LYS A 114 2.74 -0.25 -10.53
C LYS A 114 1.82 0.84 -11.08
N ASN A 115 0.87 0.48 -11.93
CA ASN A 115 -0.01 1.44 -12.56
C ASN A 115 -0.88 2.18 -11.54
N MET A 116 -1.35 1.50 -10.49
CA MET A 116 -2.10 2.11 -9.40
C MET A 116 -1.23 3.10 -8.59
N ALA A 117 -0.01 2.71 -8.23
CA ALA A 117 0.94 3.58 -7.51
C ALA A 117 1.32 4.82 -8.33
N GLU A 118 1.67 4.65 -9.62
CA GLU A 118 1.99 5.75 -10.53
C GLU A 118 0.79 6.70 -10.73
N LYS A 119 -0.43 6.14 -10.82
CA LYS A 119 -1.65 6.95 -10.90
C LYS A 119 -1.86 7.78 -9.63
N ALA A 120 -1.67 7.19 -8.45
CA ALA A 120 -1.78 7.92 -7.19
C ALA A 120 -0.74 9.07 -7.09
N ILE A 121 0.49 8.84 -7.56
CA ILE A 121 1.54 9.88 -7.65
C ILE A 121 1.15 10.99 -8.62
N THR A 122 0.62 10.63 -9.80
CA THR A 122 0.15 11.59 -10.81
C THR A 122 -0.97 12.48 -10.27
N LEU A 123 -1.86 11.88 -9.48
CA LEU A 123 -2.93 12.56 -8.72
C LEU A 123 -2.42 13.29 -7.46
N LYS A 124 -1.09 13.49 -7.35
CA LYS A 124 -0.40 14.30 -6.34
C LYS A 124 -0.51 13.79 -4.90
N MET A 125 -0.76 12.50 -4.68
CA MET A 125 -0.70 11.90 -3.34
C MET A 125 0.72 12.06 -2.75
N GLN A 126 0.86 12.90 -1.72
CA GLN A 126 2.11 13.13 -1.00
C GLN A 126 2.20 12.20 0.21
N ASN A 127 2.45 10.92 -0.04
CA ASN A 127 2.59 9.90 1.01
C ASN A 127 3.97 9.23 0.93
N PHE A 128 4.70 9.19 2.05
CA PHE A 128 5.98 8.52 2.17
C PHE A 128 5.91 7.02 1.83
N TYR A 129 4.91 6.31 2.38
CA TYR A 129 4.67 4.89 2.12
C TYR A 129 4.42 4.62 0.62
N LEU A 130 3.80 5.55 -0.10
CA LEU A 130 3.62 5.42 -1.55
C LEU A 130 4.95 5.46 -2.30
N LYS A 131 5.94 6.25 -1.82
CA LYS A 131 7.29 6.28 -2.40
C LYS A 131 8.03 4.96 -2.16
N VAL A 132 7.92 4.41 -0.95
CA VAL A 132 8.48 3.09 -0.60
C VAL A 132 7.84 1.98 -1.44
N LEU A 133 6.50 1.96 -1.51
CA LEU A 133 5.72 1.04 -2.35
C LEU A 133 6.17 1.06 -3.80
N ARG A 134 6.37 2.27 -4.35
CA ARG A 134 6.84 2.45 -5.73
C ARG A 134 8.21 1.80 -5.92
N ALA A 135 9.19 2.13 -5.08
CA ALA A 135 10.54 1.56 -5.19
C ALA A 135 10.51 0.02 -5.13
N GLU A 136 9.73 -0.54 -4.21
CA GLU A 136 9.60 -1.99 -4.03
C GLU A 136 8.93 -2.67 -5.23
N ILE A 137 7.83 -2.12 -5.77
CA ILE A 137 7.17 -2.69 -6.96
C ILE A 137 8.14 -2.77 -8.14
N TYR A 138 8.90 -1.71 -8.40
CA TYR A 138 9.88 -1.70 -9.48
C TYR A 138 11.01 -2.71 -9.24
N ARG A 139 11.47 -2.86 -7.99
CA ARG A 139 12.44 -3.88 -7.59
C ARG A 139 11.91 -5.28 -7.88
N GLU A 140 10.70 -5.61 -7.43
CA GLU A 140 10.07 -6.92 -7.66
C GLU A 140 9.87 -7.20 -9.15
N LEU A 141 9.43 -6.22 -9.94
CA LEU A 141 9.31 -6.36 -11.40
C LEU A 141 10.66 -6.67 -12.06
N SER A 142 11.76 -6.07 -11.60
CA SER A 142 13.10 -6.39 -12.11
C SER A 142 13.48 -7.85 -11.77
N PHE A 143 13.23 -8.32 -10.55
CA PHE A 143 13.55 -9.71 -10.17
C PHE A 143 12.76 -10.73 -10.98
N ARG A 144 11.48 -10.47 -11.27
CA ARG A 144 10.65 -11.33 -12.15
C ARG A 144 11.22 -11.49 -13.56
N LEU A 145 11.96 -10.50 -14.04
CA LEU A 145 12.61 -10.56 -15.35
C LEU A 145 14.05 -11.09 -15.28
N GLY A 146 14.62 -11.25 -14.08
CA GLY A 146 16.02 -11.61 -13.87
C GLY A 146 16.34 -13.12 -13.96
N GLY A 147 15.38 -13.96 -14.34
CA GLY A 147 15.61 -15.39 -14.58
C GLY A 147 16.11 -15.67 -16.00
N ASP A 148 16.99 -16.66 -16.17
CA ASP A 148 17.39 -17.14 -17.50
C ASP A 148 16.26 -17.95 -18.11
N GLU A 149 15.62 -17.38 -19.14
CA GLU A 149 14.57 -18.00 -19.93
C GLU A 149 14.96 -18.09 -21.42
N SER A 150 16.27 -18.15 -21.72
CA SER A 150 16.80 -18.32 -23.09
C SER A 150 16.28 -19.59 -23.79
N TRP A 151 15.96 -20.63 -23.02
CA TRP A 151 15.35 -21.87 -23.52
C TRP A 151 13.88 -21.70 -23.97
N LYS A 152 13.22 -20.61 -23.54
CA LYS A 152 11.77 -20.36 -23.74
C LYS A 152 11.49 -19.27 -24.75
N PHE A 153 12.39 -18.29 -24.88
CA PHE A 153 12.18 -17.08 -25.67
C PHE A 153 13.20 -16.96 -26.78
N ASN A 154 12.77 -16.39 -27.91
CA ASN A 154 13.68 -16.07 -29.01
C ASN A 154 14.52 -14.81 -28.70
N SER A 155 15.55 -14.57 -29.52
CA SER A 155 16.50 -13.47 -29.31
C SER A 155 15.85 -12.09 -29.22
N LYS A 156 14.78 -11.83 -29.99
CA LYS A 156 14.05 -10.55 -29.93
C LYS A 156 13.33 -10.39 -28.58
N GLN A 157 12.63 -11.44 -28.15
CA GLN A 157 11.95 -11.45 -26.86
C GLN A 157 12.93 -11.30 -25.69
N ILE A 158 14.09 -11.96 -25.76
CA ILE A 158 15.16 -11.79 -24.77
C ILE A 158 15.68 -10.35 -24.74
N ALA A 159 15.88 -9.71 -25.89
CA ALA A 159 16.30 -8.31 -25.95
C ALA A 159 15.26 -7.37 -25.31
N ASP A 160 13.97 -7.59 -25.59
CA ASP A 160 12.87 -6.81 -24.98
C ASP A 160 12.80 -7.01 -23.46
N ARG A 161 12.96 -8.26 -22.99
CA ARG A 161 13.00 -8.59 -21.55
C ARG A 161 14.20 -7.94 -20.87
N ARG A 162 15.38 -7.98 -21.48
CA ARG A 162 16.59 -7.30 -21.00
C ARG A 162 16.39 -5.79 -20.87
N LYS A 163 15.77 -5.17 -21.88
CA LYS A 163 15.45 -3.74 -21.85
C LYS A 163 14.51 -3.41 -20.68
N GLN A 164 13.43 -4.17 -20.52
CA GLN A 164 12.48 -3.98 -19.41
C GLN A 164 13.13 -4.20 -18.04
N PHE A 165 13.97 -5.23 -17.89
CA PHE A 165 14.73 -5.48 -16.66
C PHE A 165 15.57 -4.27 -16.28
N ASN A 166 16.37 -3.76 -17.21
CA ASN A 166 17.26 -2.63 -16.95
C ASN A 166 16.47 -1.36 -16.61
N GLN A 167 15.37 -1.08 -17.31
CA GLN A 167 14.50 0.05 -17.01
C GLN A 167 13.90 -0.04 -15.59
N TYR A 168 13.39 -1.21 -15.19
CA TYR A 168 12.84 -1.39 -13.85
C TYR A 168 13.91 -1.32 -12.77
N LYS A 169 15.09 -1.88 -13.02
CA LYS A 169 16.26 -1.78 -12.14
C LYS A 169 16.69 -0.31 -11.93
N GLU A 170 16.84 0.45 -13.01
CA GLU A 170 17.24 1.86 -12.94
C GLU A 170 16.25 2.69 -12.14
N LEU A 171 14.95 2.51 -12.38
CA LEU A 171 13.90 3.22 -11.65
C LEU A 171 13.83 2.80 -10.18
N ALA A 172 13.91 1.50 -9.88
CA ALA A 172 13.97 1.02 -8.50
C ALA A 172 15.13 1.65 -7.74
N ASN A 173 16.34 1.61 -8.32
CA ASN A 173 17.54 2.15 -7.69
C ASN A 173 17.45 3.67 -7.51
N LYS A 174 16.96 4.39 -8.51
CA LYS A 174 16.70 5.83 -8.41
C LYS A 174 15.75 6.15 -7.26
N TYR A 175 14.64 5.43 -7.13
CA TYR A 175 13.68 5.67 -6.06
C TYR A 175 14.23 5.32 -4.68
N TYR A 176 15.06 4.29 -4.56
CA TYR A 176 15.77 4.02 -3.31
C TYR A 176 16.81 5.09 -2.96
N ASP A 177 17.49 5.68 -3.94
CA ASP A 177 18.38 6.82 -3.72
C ASP A 177 17.60 8.05 -3.25
N GLU A 178 16.42 8.34 -3.83
CA GLU A 178 15.52 9.40 -3.36
C GLU A 178 15.01 9.14 -1.93
N LEU A 179 14.69 7.90 -1.59
CA LEU A 179 14.27 7.51 -0.25
C LEU A 179 15.39 7.65 0.78
N ALA A 180 16.63 7.30 0.41
CA ALA A 180 17.79 7.46 1.28
C ALA A 180 18.08 8.94 1.61
N VAL A 181 17.74 9.87 0.71
CA VAL A 181 17.83 11.31 1.00
C VAL A 181 16.67 11.76 1.89
N LEU A 182 15.45 11.29 1.59
CA LEU A 182 14.22 11.69 2.30
C LEU A 182 14.16 11.17 3.74
N ASP A 183 14.63 9.94 3.96
CA ASP A 183 14.66 9.24 5.24
C ASP A 183 16.10 8.77 5.54
N ASN A 184 16.97 9.77 5.76
CA ASN A 184 18.40 9.57 5.95
C ASN A 184 18.74 8.64 7.13
N GLY A 185 17.90 8.63 8.17
CA GLY A 185 18.07 7.71 9.31
C GLY A 185 18.03 6.24 8.91
N ASN A 186 17.32 5.89 7.83
CA ASN A 186 17.21 4.54 7.28
C ASN A 186 17.91 4.40 5.92
N ALA A 187 18.78 5.34 5.53
CA ALA A 187 19.46 5.35 4.23
C ALA A 187 20.14 4.01 3.89
N TYR A 188 20.78 3.40 4.88
CA TYR A 188 21.46 2.12 4.72
C TYR A 188 20.54 0.99 4.28
N ASP A 189 19.31 0.93 4.80
CA ASP A 189 18.33 -0.08 4.42
C ASP A 189 17.92 0.09 2.95
N TYR A 190 17.69 1.32 2.50
CA TYR A 190 17.38 1.59 1.09
C TYR A 190 18.54 1.24 0.16
N GLN A 191 19.77 1.56 0.54
CA GLN A 191 20.95 1.23 -0.27
C GLN A 191 21.13 -0.28 -0.44
N LYS A 192 20.82 -1.08 0.59
CA LYS A 192 20.84 -2.55 0.52
C LYS A 192 19.80 -3.14 -0.42
N LEU A 193 18.68 -2.46 -0.63
CA LEU A 193 17.59 -2.94 -1.47
C LEU A 193 17.80 -2.70 -2.97
N LYS A 194 18.84 -1.94 -3.33
CA LYS A 194 19.19 -1.67 -4.72
C LYS A 194 19.50 -2.96 -5.47
N VAL A 195 19.01 -3.05 -6.70
CA VAL A 195 19.22 -4.18 -7.60
C VAL A 195 20.61 -4.05 -8.20
N THR A 196 21.52 -4.94 -7.82
CA THR A 196 22.91 -4.96 -8.32
C THR A 196 23.09 -5.95 -9.47
N ASN A 197 22.31 -7.02 -9.50
CA ASN A 197 22.37 -8.09 -10.49
C ASN A 197 22.28 -7.55 -11.93
N LYS A 198 23.03 -8.16 -12.83
CA LYS A 198 22.88 -7.95 -14.27
C LYS A 198 21.78 -8.89 -14.80
N TYR A 199 21.17 -8.52 -15.92
CA TYR A 199 20.31 -9.45 -16.65
C TYR A 199 21.15 -10.70 -16.98
N PRO A 200 20.66 -11.93 -16.71
CA PRO A 200 21.37 -13.14 -17.13
C PRO A 200 21.46 -13.14 -18.65
N LEU A 201 22.55 -13.67 -19.23
CA LEU A 201 22.95 -13.66 -20.65
C LEU A 201 24.02 -12.61 -21.01
#